data_AF-A0A1Z2XSS3-F1
#
_entry.id   AF-A0A1Z2XSS3-F1
#
_cell.length_a   1.000
_cell.length_b   1.000
_cell.length_c   1.000
_cell.angle_alpha   90.00
_cell.angle_beta   90.00
_cell.angle_gamma   90.00
#
_symmetry.space_group_name_H-M   'P 1'
#
loop_
_entity.id
_entity.type
_entity.pdbx_description
1 polymer ?
#
loop_
_entity_poly.entity_id
_entity_poly.type
_entity_poly.pdbx_seq_one_letter_code
_entity_poly.pdbx_strand_id
1 'polypeptide(L)'
;MAIRKQEKTAQEAGQAARSNNTAPAQAEGAGRPLPELTVRIFPVHNTNSKLKATANVNIAGAFAVQGFRIFDSKNGLFVKEPEQSYVKEGTELSRPVFFPVTKEAREALHGQILHSYELVMEREMGQREDDPGYLVGDEDAPPERGYAPSLEDEDLPFDMGQSM
;
A
#
# COMPACT_ATOMS: atom_id res chain seq x y z
N MET A 1 31.75 1.34 65.30
CA MET A 1 30.95 1.34 64.05
C MET A 1 29.48 1.29 64.41
N ALA A 2 28.77 2.41 64.30
CA ALA A 2 27.31 2.47 64.15
C ALA A 2 26.87 3.91 63.89
N ILE A 3 25.68 4.03 63.29
CA ILE A 3 24.74 5.17 63.29
C ILE A 3 24.82 6.15 62.10
N ARG A 4 24.07 5.76 61.07
CA ARG A 4 23.35 6.61 60.10
C ARG A 4 22.26 7.42 60.85
N LYS A 5 22.22 8.74 60.68
CA LYS A 5 21.07 9.65 60.91
C LYS A 5 20.70 10.25 59.53
N GLN A 6 19.50 10.02 58.99
CA GLN A 6 18.24 10.81 59.11
C GLN A 6 18.43 12.27 58.62
N GLU A 7 17.61 12.90 57.76
CA GLU A 7 16.14 12.90 57.61
C GLU A 7 15.80 13.65 56.27
N LYS A 8 14.99 13.12 55.34
CA LYS A 8 13.53 13.35 55.10
C LYS A 8 13.18 14.68 54.41
N THR A 9 12.44 14.61 53.30
CA THR A 9 11.14 15.29 53.12
C THR A 9 10.38 14.58 51.99
N ALA A 10 9.16 14.17 52.33
CA ALA A 10 8.14 13.66 51.44
C ALA A 10 7.12 14.77 51.19
N GLN A 11 6.57 14.84 49.97
CA GLN A 11 5.22 15.33 49.63
C GLN A 11 5.10 15.17 48.09
N GLU A 12 4.36 14.21 47.54
CA GLU A 12 2.91 13.96 47.56
C GLU A 12 2.16 14.73 46.45
N ALA A 13 1.28 13.98 45.78
CA ALA A 13 0.15 14.38 44.94
C ALA A 13 0.37 14.73 43.45
N GLY A 14 -0.35 13.97 42.59
CA GLY A 14 -0.94 14.54 41.37
C GLY A 14 -0.89 13.68 40.09
N GLN A 15 -1.81 12.71 39.99
CA GLN A 15 -2.70 12.47 38.82
C GLN A 15 -2.07 12.41 37.40
N ALA A 16 -2.07 11.26 36.73
CA ALA A 16 -3.17 10.69 35.92
C ALA A 16 -2.68 10.64 34.45
N ALA A 17 -2.89 9.63 33.61
CA ALA A 17 -3.95 8.65 33.58
C ALA A 17 -3.40 7.29 33.10
N ARG A 18 -3.73 6.27 33.89
CA ARG A 18 -3.96 4.92 33.39
C ARG A 18 -5.04 5.03 32.31
N SER A 19 -4.69 4.88 31.04
CA SER A 19 -5.70 4.53 30.03
C SER A 19 -5.88 3.03 30.03
N ASN A 20 -6.32 2.50 31.19
CA ASN A 20 -7.05 1.25 31.24
C ASN A 20 -8.45 1.57 30.72
N ASN A 21 -8.62 1.46 29.40
CA ASN A 21 -9.91 1.13 28.82
C ASN A 21 -9.77 -0.21 28.11
N THR A 22 -9.31 -1.21 28.87
CA THR A 22 -9.76 -2.58 28.63
C THR A 22 -11.18 -2.62 29.18
N ALA A 23 -12.15 -2.17 28.37
CA ALA A 23 -13.47 -2.74 28.51
C ALA A 23 -13.28 -4.25 28.55
N PRO A 24 -13.88 -4.99 29.50
CA PRO A 24 -13.94 -6.43 29.32
C PRO A 24 -14.61 -6.61 27.97
N ALA A 25 -13.84 -7.08 26.97
CA ALA A 25 -14.41 -7.66 25.78
C ALA A 25 -15.24 -8.82 26.32
N GLN A 26 -16.51 -8.52 26.61
CA GLN A 26 -17.47 -9.51 27.05
C GLN A 26 -17.39 -10.60 26.00
N ALA A 27 -16.88 -11.75 26.43
CA ALA A 27 -16.95 -12.98 25.69
C ALA A 27 -18.43 -13.40 25.66
N GLU A 28 -19.22 -12.71 24.83
CA GLU A 28 -20.55 -13.10 24.42
C GLU A 28 -20.62 -12.89 22.92
N GLY A 29 -20.41 -13.97 22.16
CA GLY A 29 -20.39 -13.87 20.71
C GLY A 29 -20.23 -15.16 19.92
N ALA A 30 -20.41 -16.33 20.52
CA ALA A 30 -20.76 -17.51 19.71
C ALA A 30 -22.20 -17.31 19.19
N GLY A 31 -22.38 -16.46 18.17
CA GLY A 31 -23.68 -16.24 17.54
C GLY A 31 -23.93 -14.89 16.85
N ARG A 32 -23.04 -13.90 16.92
CA ARG A 32 -23.21 -12.66 16.13
C ARG A 32 -22.57 -12.84 14.75
N PRO A 33 -23.32 -12.72 13.65
CA PRO A 33 -22.77 -12.83 12.31
C PRO A 33 -21.73 -11.72 12.09
N LEU A 34 -20.63 -12.07 11.43
CA LEU A 34 -19.62 -11.09 11.03
C LEU A 34 -20.22 -10.17 9.96
N PRO A 35 -19.85 -8.87 9.95
CA PRO A 35 -20.30 -7.96 8.91
C PRO A 35 -19.76 -8.39 7.54
N GLU A 36 -20.48 -8.03 6.49
CA GLU A 36 -19.98 -8.19 5.12
C GLU A 36 -18.78 -7.25 4.90
N LEU A 37 -17.75 -7.76 4.23
CA LEU A 37 -16.50 -7.05 3.98
C LEU A 37 -16.20 -7.06 2.49
N THR A 38 -16.20 -5.88 1.88
CA THR A 38 -15.73 -5.69 0.51
C THR A 38 -14.34 -5.06 0.56
N VAL A 39 -13.34 -5.71 -0.05
CA VAL A 39 -11.95 -5.23 -0.05
C VAL A 39 -11.54 -4.78 -1.44
N ARG A 40 -10.83 -3.65 -1.50
CA ARG A 40 -10.17 -3.14 -2.71
C ARG A 40 -8.67 -3.11 -2.49
N ILE A 41 -7.93 -3.74 -3.38
CA ILE A 41 -6.47 -3.86 -3.33
C ILE A 41 -5.85 -2.91 -4.35
N PHE A 42 -4.78 -2.24 -3.94
CA PHE A 42 -3.95 -1.37 -4.75
C PHE A 42 -2.51 -1.90 -4.72
N PRO A 43 -2.10 -2.69 -5.72
CA PRO A 43 -0.76 -3.23 -5.82
C PRO A 43 0.31 -2.14 -5.89
N VAL A 44 1.45 -2.39 -5.23
CA VAL A 44 2.62 -1.51 -5.21
C VAL A 44 3.74 -2.19 -5.98
N HIS A 45 4.03 -1.64 -7.15
CA HIS A 45 5.08 -2.11 -8.05
C HIS A 45 6.44 -1.54 -7.63
N ASN A 46 6.93 -1.93 -6.45
CA ASN A 46 8.29 -1.62 -6.01
C ASN A 46 9.00 -2.89 -5.55
N THR A 47 9.98 -3.32 -6.34
CA THR A 47 10.76 -4.54 -6.09
C THR A 47 11.70 -4.40 -4.88
N ASN A 48 12.14 -3.18 -4.55
CA ASN A 48 13.02 -2.92 -3.41
C ASN A 48 12.25 -2.74 -2.09
N SER A 49 10.92 -2.62 -2.14
CA SER A 49 10.10 -2.46 -0.94
C SER A 49 9.49 -3.79 -0.49
N LYS A 50 9.43 -3.99 0.82
CA LYS A 50 8.63 -5.06 1.42
C LYS A 50 7.13 -4.82 1.27
N LEU A 51 6.70 -3.57 1.05
CA LEU A 51 5.30 -3.24 0.81
C LEU A 51 4.89 -3.75 -0.57
N LYS A 52 3.94 -4.67 -0.61
CA LYS A 52 3.42 -5.26 -1.85
C LYS A 52 2.12 -4.63 -2.32
N ALA A 53 1.26 -4.22 -1.39
CA ALA A 53 0.01 -3.56 -1.73
C ALA A 53 -0.51 -2.71 -0.57
N THR A 54 -1.41 -1.79 -0.89
CA THR A 54 -2.29 -1.15 0.09
C THR A 54 -3.72 -1.61 -0.13
N ALA A 55 -4.53 -1.61 0.93
CA ALA A 55 -5.91 -2.09 0.86
C ALA A 55 -6.86 -1.13 1.55
N ASN A 56 -8.05 -1.01 0.95
CA ASN A 56 -9.19 -0.29 1.51
C ASN A 56 -10.32 -1.30 1.75
N VAL A 57 -10.94 -1.25 2.91
CA VAL A 57 -12.00 -2.17 3.33
C VAL A 57 -13.29 -1.39 3.51
N ASN A 58 -14.37 -1.87 2.92
CA ASN A 58 -15.73 -1.41 3.18
C ASN A 58 -16.44 -2.44 4.08
N ILE A 59 -17.02 -1.96 5.18
CA ILE A 59 -17.69 -2.79 6.19
C ILE A 59 -19.19 -2.53 6.10
N ALA A 60 -19.94 -3.59 5.80
CA ALA A 60 -21.40 -3.61 5.69
C ALA A 60 -21.98 -2.50 4.79
N GLY A 61 -21.22 -2.05 3.78
CA GLY A 61 -21.59 -0.96 2.88
C GLY A 61 -21.71 0.42 3.53
N ALA A 62 -21.41 0.56 4.83
CA ALA A 62 -21.67 1.76 5.61
C ALA A 62 -20.39 2.49 6.05
N PHE A 63 -19.27 1.77 6.16
CA PHE A 63 -18.01 2.33 6.66
C PHE A 63 -16.86 1.98 5.74
N ALA A 64 -16.00 2.95 5.46
CA ALA A 64 -14.76 2.73 4.72
C ALA A 64 -13.56 2.93 5.65
N VAL A 65 -12.65 1.95 5.66
CA VAL A 65 -11.39 2.00 6.38
C VAL A 65 -10.27 1.92 5.35
N GLN A 66 -9.36 2.89 5.40
CA GLN A 66 -8.24 3.02 4.47
C GLN A 66 -6.91 2.84 5.21
N GLY A 67 -5.88 2.43 4.48
CA GLY A 67 -4.51 2.41 4.98
C GLY A 67 -4.05 1.05 5.53
N PHE A 68 -4.76 -0.03 5.21
CA PHE A 68 -4.20 -1.37 5.38
C PHE A 68 -3.02 -1.55 4.44
N ARG A 69 -1.96 -2.20 4.91
CA ARG A 69 -0.73 -2.41 4.16
C ARG A 69 -0.39 -3.88 4.14
N ILE A 70 -0.16 -4.44 2.96
CA ILE A 70 0.24 -5.83 2.76
C ILE A 70 1.74 -5.83 2.52
N PHE A 71 2.46 -6.52 3.39
CA PHE A 71 3.91 -6.63 3.34
C PHE A 71 4.31 -8.08 3.07
N ASP A 72 5.41 -8.23 2.35
CA ASP A 72 6.10 -9.51 2.20
C ASP A 72 7.21 -9.63 3.25
N SER A 73 7.21 -10.74 3.98
CA SER A 73 8.18 -11.05 5.03
C SER A 73 8.73 -12.45 4.84
N LYS A 74 9.75 -12.80 5.62
CA LYS A 74 10.33 -14.15 5.62
C LYS A 74 9.30 -15.24 5.97
N ASN A 75 8.25 -14.88 6.70
CA ASN A 75 7.17 -15.78 7.12
C ASN A 75 5.94 -15.72 6.19
N GLY A 76 6.08 -15.11 5.00
CA GLY A 76 5.00 -14.88 4.06
C GLY A 76 4.34 -13.51 4.18
N LEU A 77 3.26 -13.34 3.42
CA LEU A 77 2.47 -12.12 3.35
C LEU A 77 1.78 -11.83 4.69
N PHE A 78 1.86 -10.59 5.14
CA PHE A 78 1.18 -10.15 6.36
C PHE A 78 0.50 -8.79 6.16
N VAL A 79 -0.64 -8.62 6.80
CA VAL A 79 -1.41 -7.38 6.79
C VAL A 79 -1.06 -6.55 8.01
N LYS A 80 -0.72 -5.29 7.80
CA LYS A 80 -0.54 -4.29 8.84
C LYS A 80 -1.75 -3.37 8.87
N GLU A 81 -2.30 -3.21 10.06
CA GLU A 81 -3.42 -2.32 10.36
C GLU A 81 -3.10 -0.85 10.02
N PRO A 82 -4.12 -0.02 9.76
CA PRO A 82 -3.93 1.41 9.55
C PRO A 82 -3.50 2.09 10.85
N GLU A 83 -2.45 2.91 10.75
CA GLU A 83 -1.85 3.62 11.88
C GLU A 83 -1.89 5.13 11.64
N GLN A 84 -2.06 5.88 12.72
CA GLN A 84 -1.89 7.32 12.75
C GLN A 84 -0.61 7.65 13.52
N SER A 85 0.33 8.32 12.85
CA SER A 85 1.51 8.89 13.50
C SER A 85 1.17 10.23 14.17
N TYR A 86 1.80 10.49 15.30
CA TYR A 86 1.74 11.77 16.02
C TYR A 86 3.04 11.98 16.78
N VAL A 87 3.45 13.24 16.93
CA VAL A 87 4.66 13.59 17.68
C VAL A 87 4.28 13.95 19.10
N LYS A 88 4.89 13.29 20.07
CA LYS A 88 4.78 13.63 21.50
C LYS A 88 6.19 13.82 22.06
N GLU A 89 6.44 15.00 22.63
CA GLU A 89 7.73 15.34 23.25
C GLU A 89 8.94 15.10 22.32
N GLY A 90 8.79 15.45 21.03
CA GLY A 90 9.83 15.26 20.02
C GLY A 90 10.02 13.82 19.54
N THR A 91 9.26 12.86 20.07
CA THR A 91 9.27 11.46 19.63
C THR A 91 8.07 11.19 18.72
N GLU A 92 8.29 10.61 17.54
CA GLU A 92 7.20 10.13 16.69
C GLU A 92 6.66 8.80 17.23
N LEU A 93 5.38 8.80 17.61
CA LEU A 93 4.65 7.61 18.02
C LEU A 93 3.58 7.30 16.98
N SER A 94 3.27 6.02 16.84
CA SER A 94 2.17 5.56 15.98
C SER A 94 1.17 4.76 16.80
N ARG A 95 -0.12 4.92 16.49
CA ARG A 95 -1.19 4.13 17.10
C ARG A 95 -2.11 3.55 16.02
N PRO A 96 -2.62 2.33 16.21
CA PRO A 96 -3.61 1.78 15.29
C PRO A 96 -4.91 2.60 15.37
N VAL A 97 -5.47 2.91 14.21
CA VAL A 97 -6.76 3.64 14.11
C VAL A 97 -7.92 2.65 14.08
N PHE A 98 -7.68 1.46 13.56
CA PHE A 98 -8.65 0.39 13.43
C PHE A 98 -8.00 -0.93 13.81
N PHE A 99 -8.72 -1.78 14.54
CA PHE A 99 -8.25 -3.11 14.92
C PHE A 99 -9.45 -4.04 15.22
N PRO A 100 -9.38 -5.32 14.82
CA PRO A 100 -10.38 -6.30 15.18
C PRO A 100 -10.28 -6.63 16.69
N VAL A 101 -11.43 -6.69 17.36
CA VAL A 101 -11.52 -6.97 18.81
C VAL A 101 -11.59 -8.48 19.09
N THR A 102 -12.27 -9.25 18.23
CA THR A 102 -12.41 -10.70 18.37
C THR A 102 -11.47 -11.45 17.44
N LYS A 103 -11.18 -12.71 17.78
CA LYS A 103 -10.32 -13.59 16.97
C LYS A 103 -10.98 -13.87 15.61
N GLU A 104 -12.27 -14.15 15.61
CA GLU A 104 -13.06 -14.46 14.43
C GLU A 104 -13.09 -13.27 13.46
N ALA A 105 -13.28 -12.05 13.98
CA ALA A 105 -13.24 -10.84 13.17
C ALA A 105 -11.84 -10.59 12.59
N ARG A 106 -10.78 -10.90 13.35
CA ARG A 106 -9.40 -10.80 12.86
C ARG A 106 -9.15 -11.78 11.71
N GLU A 107 -9.51 -13.04 11.89
CA GLU A 107 -9.34 -14.09 10.87
C GLU A 107 -10.12 -13.76 9.60
N ALA A 108 -11.38 -13.33 9.72
CA ALA A 108 -12.19 -12.94 8.58
C ALA A 108 -11.63 -11.71 7.86
N LEU A 109 -11.21 -10.68 8.59
CA LEU A 109 -10.68 -9.45 7.98
C LEU A 109 -9.34 -9.69 7.29
N HIS A 110 -8.38 -10.33 7.98
CA HIS A 110 -7.06 -10.60 7.43
C HIS A 110 -7.14 -11.58 6.27
N GLY A 111 -7.96 -12.63 6.41
CA GLY A 111 -8.22 -13.61 5.36
C GLY A 111 -8.83 -12.97 4.11
N GLN A 112 -9.86 -12.13 4.27
CA GLN A 112 -10.49 -11.45 3.13
C GLN A 112 -9.52 -10.53 2.39
N ILE A 113 -8.67 -9.79 3.12
CA ILE A 113 -7.68 -8.90 2.52
C ILE A 113 -6.64 -9.68 1.72
N LEU A 114 -6.07 -10.73 2.31
CA LEU A 114 -5.06 -11.56 1.65
C LEU A 114 -5.65 -12.29 0.43
N HIS A 115 -6.85 -12.86 0.58
CA HIS A 115 -7.55 -13.52 -0.53
C HIS A 115 -7.81 -12.56 -1.69
N SER A 116 -8.28 -11.34 -1.39
CA SER A 116 -8.50 -10.33 -2.43
C SER A 116 -7.20 -9.89 -3.10
N TYR A 117 -6.09 -9.89 -2.37
CA TYR A 117 -4.76 -9.59 -2.93
C TYR A 117 -4.30 -10.67 -3.89
N GLU A 118 -4.44 -11.95 -3.53
CA GLU A 118 -4.10 -13.07 -4.42
C GLU A 118 -4.88 -12.99 -5.74
N LEU A 119 -6.20 -12.76 -5.69
CA LEU A 119 -7.04 -12.61 -6.88
C LEU A 119 -6.62 -11.44 -7.77
N VAL A 120 -6.25 -10.31 -7.18
CA VAL A 120 -5.79 -9.13 -7.94
C VAL A 120 -4.44 -9.40 -8.59
N MET A 121 -3.50 -10.01 -7.86
CA MET A 121 -2.18 -10.35 -8.39
C MET A 121 -2.26 -11.39 -9.52
N GLU A 122 -3.13 -12.40 -9.40
CA GLU A 122 -3.35 -13.39 -10.45
C GLU A 122 -3.88 -12.74 -11.73
N ARG A 123 -4.87 -11.84 -11.59
CA ARG A 123 -5.40 -11.06 -12.73
C ARG A 123 -4.34 -10.17 -13.38
N GLU A 124 -3.48 -9.52 -12.59
CA GLU A 124 -2.39 -8.69 -13.11
C GLU A 124 -1.28 -9.49 -13.79
N MET A 125 -1.07 -10.75 -13.40
CA MET A 125 -0.12 -11.64 -14.07
C MET A 125 -0.69 -12.11 -15.42
N GLY A 126 -1.95 -12.59 -15.45
CA GLY A 126 -2.57 -13.05 -16.70
C GLY A 126 -2.72 -11.94 -17.75
N GLN A 127 -3.03 -10.71 -17.34
CA GLN A 127 -3.13 -9.58 -18.29
C GLN A 127 -1.80 -9.14 -18.92
N ARG A 128 -0.64 -9.53 -18.36
CA ARG A 128 0.66 -9.25 -18.98
C ARG A 128 1.00 -10.22 -20.10
N GLU A 129 0.31 -11.35 -20.21
CA GLU A 129 0.57 -12.39 -21.22
C GLU A 129 -0.27 -12.21 -22.49
N ASP A 130 -1.30 -11.34 -22.47
CA ASP A 130 -2.17 -11.01 -23.60
C ASP A 130 -1.75 -9.74 -24.37
N ASP A 131 -0.45 -9.42 -24.45
CA ASP A 131 0.05 -8.57 -25.52
C ASP A 131 0.46 -9.51 -26.67
N PRO A 132 -0.41 -9.77 -27.68
CA PRO A 132 0.07 -10.27 -28.95
C PRO A 132 0.88 -9.12 -29.54
N GLY A 133 2.16 -9.06 -29.15
CA GLY A 133 3.15 -8.24 -29.81
C GLY A 133 2.99 -8.52 -31.29
N TYR A 134 2.50 -7.52 -32.02
CA TYR A 134 2.31 -7.57 -33.45
C TYR A 134 3.65 -7.97 -34.08
N LEU A 135 3.81 -9.26 -34.34
CA LEU A 135 4.70 -9.76 -35.37
C LEU A 135 4.12 -9.23 -36.68
N VAL A 136 4.65 -8.10 -37.16
CA VAL A 136 4.58 -7.73 -38.57
C VAL A 136 5.87 -8.25 -39.23
N GLY A 137 5.98 -9.58 -39.30
CA GLY A 137 6.45 -10.27 -40.50
C GLY A 137 5.23 -11.06 -40.94
N ASP A 138 4.65 -10.83 -42.12
CA ASP A 138 5.29 -10.88 -43.42
C ASP A 138 4.70 -9.86 -44.40
N GLU A 139 5.53 -9.49 -45.39
CA GLU A 139 5.13 -9.17 -46.77
C GLU A 139 4.07 -8.07 -46.99
N ASP A 140 4.52 -6.81 -47.07
CA ASP A 140 3.98 -5.89 -48.09
C ASP A 140 5.09 -4.93 -48.52
N ALA A 141 5.87 -5.38 -49.50
CA ALA A 141 6.71 -4.49 -50.28
C ALA A 141 5.78 -3.44 -50.94
N PRO A 142 6.05 -2.14 -50.79
CA PRO A 142 5.23 -1.13 -51.47
C PRO A 142 5.35 -1.35 -52.98
N PRO A 143 4.25 -1.31 -53.76
CA PRO A 143 4.36 -1.38 -55.21
C PRO A 143 5.23 -0.21 -55.67
N GLU A 144 6.33 -0.53 -56.36
CA GLU A 144 7.20 0.43 -57.03
C GLU A 144 6.37 1.29 -57.99
N ARG A 145 5.90 2.44 -57.51
CA ARG A 145 5.33 3.47 -58.36
C ARG A 145 6.52 4.23 -58.95
N GLY A 146 6.89 3.83 -60.17
CA GLY A 146 8.04 4.32 -60.91
C GLY A 146 8.28 5.81 -60.71
N TYR A 147 9.35 6.12 -59.98
CA TYR A 147 9.93 7.45 -59.97
C TYR A 147 10.97 7.47 -61.10
N ALA A 148 10.60 8.13 -62.20
CA ALA A 148 11.55 8.46 -63.24
C ALA A 148 12.63 9.39 -62.63
N PRO A 149 13.92 9.15 -62.86
CA PRO A 149 14.96 10.09 -62.46
C PRO A 149 14.87 11.31 -63.38
N SER A 150 14.41 12.44 -62.86
CA SER A 150 14.72 13.78 -63.39
C SER A 150 15.86 14.27 -62.50
N LEU A 151 17.11 14.10 -62.95
CA LEU A 151 17.90 15.15 -63.60
C LEU A 151 17.89 16.44 -62.77
N GLU A 152 18.95 16.59 -61.97
CA GLU A 152 19.86 17.75 -61.99
C GLU A 152 19.22 19.14 -61.88
N ASP A 153 19.41 19.76 -60.71
CA ASP A 153 19.72 21.18 -60.49
C ASP A 153 20.06 21.28 -58.98
N GLU A 154 21.28 20.94 -58.53
CA GLU A 154 22.45 21.84 -58.50
C GLU A 154 22.06 23.30 -58.19
N ASP A 155 22.60 23.80 -57.08
CA ASP A 155 22.61 25.21 -56.63
C ASP A 155 21.31 25.81 -56.04
N LEU A 156 21.10 25.60 -54.73
CA LEU A 156 20.71 26.72 -53.86
C LEU A 156 21.67 26.85 -52.67
N PRO A 157 22.33 28.02 -52.51
CA PRO A 157 23.52 28.18 -51.70
C PRO A 157 23.25 28.14 -50.20
N PHE A 158 24.18 27.52 -49.48
CA PHE A 158 24.43 27.77 -48.07
C PHE A 158 24.61 29.28 -47.84
N ASP A 159 23.60 29.97 -47.30
CA ASP A 159 23.79 31.32 -46.77
C ASP A 159 24.47 31.21 -45.40
N MET A 160 25.79 31.08 -45.47
CA MET A 160 26.70 31.16 -44.33
C MET A 160 27.10 32.63 -44.14
N GLY A 161 26.33 33.35 -43.31
CA GLY A 161 26.80 34.50 -42.52
C GLY A 161 26.85 35.88 -43.18
N GLN A 162 26.24 36.85 -42.52
CA GLN A 162 26.77 38.20 -42.17
C GLN A 162 25.81 38.82 -41.14
N SER A 163 26.26 39.06 -39.91
CA SER A 163 26.81 40.33 -39.40
C SER A 163 25.75 41.34 -38.94
N MET A 164 25.63 41.49 -37.61
CA MET A 164 25.79 42.75 -36.87
C MET A 164 26.14 42.43 -35.41
#